data_AF-A0A6M3LV86-F1
#
_entry.id   AF-A0A6M3LV86-F1
#
_cell.length_a   1.000
_cell.length_b   1.000
_cell.length_c   1.000
_cell.angle_alpha   90.00
_cell.angle_beta   90.00
_cell.angle_gamma   90.00
#
_symmetry.space_group_name_H-M   'P 1'
#
loop_
_entity.id
_entity.type
_entity.pdbx_description
1 polymer ?
#
loop_
_entity_poly.entity_id
_entity_poly.type
_entity_poly.pdbx_seq_one_letter_code
_entity_poly.pdbx_strand_id
1 'polypeptide(L)' 'MTHPGFLNVIEDLERQLAGPMPAPIRRSKQKHQKKELDRARRAGYSAQAILDAQRRGRGLK' A
#
# COMPACT_ATOMS: atom_id res chain seq x y z
N MET A 1 10.59 6.83 -10.55
CA MET A 1 9.19 7.27 -10.73
C MET A 1 8.33 6.26 -10.00
N THR A 2 7.74 6.68 -8.87
CA THR A 2 6.82 5.85 -8.07
C THR A 2 5.64 5.50 -8.97
N HIS A 3 5.38 4.20 -9.19
CA HIS A 3 4.30 3.76 -10.09
C HIS A 3 2.96 4.35 -9.60
N PRO A 4 2.31 5.23 -10.38
CA PRO A 4 1.12 5.97 -9.93
C PRO A 4 -0.04 5.04 -9.57
N GLY A 5 -0.12 3.85 -10.21
CA GLY A 5 -1.14 2.87 -9.89
C GLY A 5 -1.05 2.29 -8.48
N PHE A 6 0.13 2.23 -7.87
CA PHE A 6 0.31 1.61 -6.55
C PHE A 6 -0.14 2.53 -5.39
N LEU A 7 0.15 3.83 -5.50
CA LEU A 7 -0.30 4.82 -4.51
C LEU A 7 -1.83 4.97 -4.51
N ASN A 8 -2.44 4.91 -5.70
CA ASN A 8 -3.90 4.94 -5.87
C ASN A 8 -4.61 3.76 -5.16
N VAL A 9 -3.98 2.58 -5.10
CA VAL A 9 -4.54 1.40 -4.43
C VAL A 9 -4.50 1.54 -2.91
N ILE A 10 -3.43 2.11 -2.36
CA ILE A 10 -3.34 2.37 -0.91
C ILE A 10 -4.38 3.40 -0.50
N GLU A 11 -4.47 4.51 -1.23
CA GLU A 11 -5.39 5.62 -0.93
C GLU A 11 -6.86 5.18 -0.98
N ASP A 12 -7.23 4.35 -1.96
CA ASP A 12 -8.57 3.78 -2.05
C ASP A 12 -8.89 2.81 -0.89
N LEU A 13 -7.94 1.96 -0.49
CA LEU A 13 -8.10 1.06 0.66
C LEU A 13 -8.23 1.81 1.98
N GLU A 14 -7.47 2.90 2.18
CA GLU A 14 -7.59 3.77 3.36
C GLU A 14 -8.95 4.47 3.41
N ARG A 15 -9.41 5.00 2.27
CA ARG A 15 -10.71 5.65 2.15
C ARG A 15 -11.86 4.69 2.43
N GLN A 16 -11.78 3.46 1.91
CA GLN A 16 -12.78 2.42 2.16
C GLN A 16 -12.80 1.98 3.62
N LEU A 17 -11.65 1.92 4.30
CA LEU A 17 -11.56 1.59 5.73
C LEU A 17 -12.10 2.72 6.63
N ALA A 18 -11.88 3.97 6.24
CA ALA A 18 -12.34 5.15 6.97
C ALA A 18 -13.85 5.42 6.80
N GLY A 19 -14.45 4.94 5.70
CA GLY A 19 -15.86 5.13 5.40
C GLY A 19 -16.80 4.38 6.36
N PRO A 20 -18.01 4.92 6.62
CA PRO A 20 -19.02 4.24 7.42
C PRO A 20 -19.47 2.94 6.74
N MET A 21 -19.30 1.80 7.42
CA MET A 21 -19.69 0.47 6.91
C MET A 21 -20.86 -0.12 7.71
N PRO A 22 -21.95 -0.59 7.06
CA PRO A 22 -23.06 -1.24 7.73
C PRO A 22 -22.66 -2.60 8.33
N ALA A 23 -23.11 -2.91 9.54
CA ALA A 23 -23.06 -4.26 10.10
C ALA A 23 -24.12 -5.12 9.38
N PRO A 24 -23.85 -6.37 8.93
CA PRO A 24 -22.83 -7.34 9.38
C PRO A 24 -21.58 -7.48 8.49
N ILE A 25 -21.55 -6.84 7.31
CA ILE A 25 -20.47 -6.95 6.31
C ILE A 25 -19.14 -6.36 6.84
N ARG A 26 -19.24 -5.43 7.80
CA ARG A 26 -18.14 -4.67 8.37
C ARG A 26 -16.96 -5.51 8.85
N ARG A 27 -17.17 -6.58 9.63
CA ARG A 27 -16.04 -7.33 10.24
C ARG A 27 -15.18 -8.06 9.21
N SER A 28 -15.79 -8.82 8.31
CA SER A 28 -15.06 -9.59 7.31
C SER A 28 -14.40 -8.68 6.27
N LYS A 29 -15.15 -7.67 5.79
CA LYS A 29 -14.66 -6.73 4.78
C LYS A 29 -13.55 -5.83 5.31
N GLN A 30 -13.67 -5.30 6.54
CA GLN A 30 -12.58 -4.55 7.17
C GLN A 30 -11.33 -5.39 7.39
N LYS A 31 -11.47 -6.65 7.83
CA LYS A 31 -10.33 -7.56 8.01
C LYS A 31 -9.61 -7.81 6.68
N HIS A 32 -10.38 -8.04 5.61
CA HIS A 32 -9.82 -8.23 4.27
C HIS A 32 -9.11 -6.96 3.76
N GLN A 33 -9.78 -5.81 3.79
CA GLN A 33 -9.22 -4.53 3.34
C GLN A 33 -7.97 -4.13 4.14
N LYS A 34 -7.94 -4.35 5.45
CA LYS A 34 -6.75 -4.11 6.28
C LYS A 34 -5.58 -5.00 5.90
N LYS A 35 -5.84 -6.27 5.58
CA LYS A 35 -4.80 -7.21 5.11
C LYS A 35 -4.24 -6.78 3.76
N GLU A 36 -5.09 -6.35 2.84
CA GLU A 36 -4.65 -5.85 1.53
C GLU A 36 -3.90 -4.51 1.66
N LEU A 37 -4.31 -3.63 2.57
CA LEU A 37 -3.60 -2.38 2.89
C LEU A 37 -2.19 -2.66 3.41
N ASP A 38 -2.04 -3.57 4.38
CA ASP A 38 -0.75 -3.94 4.93
C ASP A 38 0.16 -4.62 3.89
N ARG A 39 -0.42 -5.45 3.02
CA ARG A 39 0.28 -6.07 1.90
C ARG A 39 0.77 -5.02 0.91
N ALA A 40 -0.12 -4.10 0.50
CA ALA A 40 0.22 -3.00 -0.38
C ALA A 40 1.36 -2.20 0.24
N ARG A 41 1.19 -1.64 1.44
CA ARG A 41 2.23 -0.88 2.15
C ARG A 41 3.59 -1.60 2.17
N ARG A 42 3.65 -2.89 2.54
CA ARG A 42 4.91 -3.66 2.51
C ARG A 42 5.52 -3.78 1.13
N ALA A 43 4.72 -4.04 0.10
CA ALA A 43 5.20 -4.07 -1.27
C ALA A 43 5.75 -2.70 -1.71
N GLY A 44 5.11 -1.61 -1.28
CA GLY A 44 5.58 -0.23 -1.50
C GLY A 44 6.88 0.08 -0.79
N TYR A 45 7.02 -0.30 0.49
CA TYR A 45 8.27 -0.17 1.24
C TYR A 45 9.40 -0.97 0.60
N SER A 46 9.12 -2.21 0.17
CA SER A 46 10.11 -3.06 -0.52
C SER A 46 10.54 -2.45 -1.86
N ALA A 47 9.58 -2.00 -2.67
CA ALA A 47 9.86 -1.33 -3.94
C ALA A 47 10.67 -0.04 -3.74
N GLN A 48 10.31 0.76 -2.74
CA GLN A 48 11.02 2.00 -2.40
C GLN A 48 12.45 1.71 -1.89
N ALA A 49 12.63 0.69 -1.05
CA ALA A 49 13.94 0.26 -0.58
C ALA A 49 14.85 -0.22 -1.72
N ILE A 50 14.29 -0.96 -2.70
CA ILE A 50 15.02 -1.39 -3.90
C ILE A 50 15.41 -0.18 -4.76
N LEU A 51 14.49 0.77 -4.98
CA LEU A 51 14.77 2.01 -5.72
C LEU A 51 15.83 2.88 -5.02
N ASP A 52 15.78 2.97 -3.68
CA ASP A 52 16.77 3.71 -2.90
C ASP A 52 18.13 3.01 -2.89
N ALA A 53 18.17 1.68 -2.85
CA ALA A 53 19.39 0.90 -3.02
C ALA A 53 19.99 1.09 -4.43
N GLN A 54 19.16 1.13 -5.48
CA GLN A 54 19.60 1.44 -6.84
C GLN A 54 20.11 2.88 -6.98
N ARG A 55 19.44 3.84 -6.32
CA ARG A 55 19.87 5.25 -6.28
C ARG A 55 21.21 5.41 -5.56
N ARG A 56 21.40 4.74 -4.43
CA ARG A 56 22.66 4.72 -3.66
C ARG A 56 23.76 3.92 -4.36
N GLY A 57 23.39 2.92 -5.16
CA GLY A 57 24.30 2.06 -5.93
C GLY A 57 24.85 2.69 -7.22
N ARG A 58 24.29 3.81 -7.71
CA ARG A 58 24.85 4.58 -8.84
C ARG A 58 25.80 5.70 -8.38
N GLY A 59 26.61 5.42 -7.37
CA GLY A 59 27.73 6.26 -6.93
C GLY A 59 29.03 5.47 -6.71
N LEU A 60 29.11 4.24 -7.23
CA LEU A 60 30.33 3.44 -7.24
C LEU A 60 30.63 2.99 -8.67
N LYS A 61 30.94 3.98 -9.50
CA LYS A 61 32.00 3.97 -10.52
C LYS A 61 32.12 5.36 -11.10
#